data_AF-A0A2D0HB34-F1
#
_entry.id   AF-A0A2D0HB34-F1
#
_cell.length_a   1.000
_cell.length_b   1.000
_cell.length_c   1.000
_cell.angle_alpha   90.00
_cell.angle_beta   90.00
_cell.angle_gamma   90.00
#
_symmetry.space_group_name_H-M   'P 1'
#
loop_
_entity.id
_entity.type
_entity.pdbx_description
1 polymer ?
#
loop_
_entity_poly.entity_id
_entity_poly.type
_entity_poly.pdbx_seq_one_letter_code
_entity_poly.pdbx_strand_id
1 'polypeptide(L)' 'MSKLYQVSNNDFQSFLNNVVAPLFPDGLTVFDTNGQYLDSTGTIIEEKSKSISLFFNYTQQTKTFSSCLLPGC' A
#
# COMPACT_ATOMS: atom_id res chain seq x y z
N MET A 1 17.57 -9.87 19.97
CA MET A 1 17.05 -10.56 18.77
C MET A 1 16.33 -9.52 17.92
N SER A 2 16.85 -9.08 16.77
CA SER A 2 16.05 -8.17 15.89
C SER A 2 16.47 -8.14 14.41
N LYS A 3 17.41 -8.98 13.96
CA LYS A 3 18.00 -8.84 12.61
C LYS A 3 17.21 -9.53 11.49
N LEU A 4 16.18 -10.33 11.79
CA LEU A 4 15.56 -11.22 10.79
C LEU A 4 14.41 -10.61 9.97
N TYR A 5 13.85 -9.46 10.38
CA TYR A 5 12.71 -8.85 9.69
C TYR A 5 12.94 -7.39 9.28
N GLN A 6 14.19 -6.94 9.28
CA GLN A 6 14.50 -5.56 8.93
C GLN A 6 14.51 -5.40 7.41
N VAL A 7 13.51 -4.71 6.87
CA VAL A 7 13.46 -4.31 5.45
C VAL A 7 14.40 -3.13 5.24
N SER A 8 15.29 -3.21 4.24
CA SER A 8 16.16 -2.08 3.90
C SER A 8 15.37 -1.00 3.13
N ASN A 9 15.89 0.24 3.11
CA ASN A 9 15.28 1.30 2.30
C ASN A 9 15.23 0.93 0.81
N ASN A 10 16.25 0.21 0.31
CA ASN A 10 16.30 -0.21 -1.09
C ASN A 10 15.28 -1.30 -1.40
N ASP A 11 15.08 -2.26 -0.48
CA ASP A 11 14.06 -3.30 -0.63
C ASP A 11 12.66 -2.69 -0.63
N PHE A 12 12.41 -1.76 0.29
CA PHE A 12 11.14 -1.04 0.35
C PHE A 12 10.90 -0.20 -0.90
N GLN A 13 11.90 0.53 -1.38
CA GLN A 13 11.80 1.29 -2.63
C GLN A 13 11.54 0.38 -3.83
N SER A 14 12.16 -0.79 -3.87
CA SER A 14 11.93 -1.78 -4.93
C SER A 14 10.50 -2.32 -4.90
N PHE A 15 9.94 -2.56 -3.71
CA PHE A 15 8.53 -2.91 -3.55
C PHE A 15 7.60 -1.79 -4.05
N LEU A 16 7.88 -0.53 -3.68
CA LEU A 16 7.09 0.60 -4.16
C LEU A 16 7.09 0.68 -5.69
N ASN A 17 8.27 0.59 -6.32
CA ASN A 17 8.41 0.73 -7.77
C ASN A 17 7.74 -0.40 -8.55
N ASN A 18 7.85 -1.65 -8.07
CA ASN A 18 7.44 -2.83 -8.82
C ASN A 18 6.03 -3.30 -8.51
N VAL A 19 5.49 -2.96 -7.34
CA VAL A 19 4.19 -3.48 -6.87
C VAL A 19 3.18 -2.37 -6.68
N VAL A 20 3.55 -1.29 -5.99
CA VAL A 20 2.58 -0.26 -5.58
C VAL A 20 2.36 0.77 -6.69
N ALA A 21 3.43 1.43 -7.17
CA ALA A 21 3.34 2.50 -8.16
C ALA A 21 2.61 2.11 -9.46
N PRO A 22 2.75 0.88 -10.01
CA PRO A 22 2.00 0.48 -11.21
C PRO A 22 0.47 0.45 -11.00
N LEU A 23 0.00 0.26 -9.77
CA LEU A 23 -1.42 0.23 -9.42
C LEU A 23 -2.00 1.63 -9.17
N PHE A 24 -1.15 2.61 -8.91
CA PHE A 24 -1.52 3.99 -8.56
C PHE A 24 -0.76 5.00 -9.43
N PRO A 25 -1.03 5.03 -10.74
CA PRO A 25 -0.28 5.88 -11.69
C PRO A 25 -0.47 7.38 -11.45
N ASP A 26 -1.55 7.78 -10.80
CA ASP A 26 -1.84 9.18 -10.47
C ASP A 26 -0.98 9.71 -9.31
N GLY A 27 -0.25 8.82 -8.64
CA GLY A 27 0.70 9.15 -7.59
C GLY A 27 0.34 8.56 -6.22
N LEU A 28 1.34 8.54 -5.35
CA LEU A 28 1.23 8.12 -3.95
C LEU A 28 2.15 8.98 -3.08
N THR A 29 1.85 9.09 -1.79
CA THR A 29 2.74 9.73 -0.82
C THR A 29 3.18 8.72 0.23
N VAL A 30 4.49 8.68 0.50
CA VAL A 30 5.11 7.80 1.49
C VAL A 30 5.58 8.64 2.67
N PHE A 31 5.27 8.17 3.88
CA PHE A 31 5.71 8.80 5.12
C PHE A 31 6.59 7.84 5.93
N ASP A 32 7.73 8.36 6.39
CA ASP A 32 8.48 7.75 7.48
C ASP A 32 7.74 7.96 8.80
N THR A 33 7.52 6.88 9.54
CA THR A 33 6.72 6.91 10.76
C THR A 33 7.43 6.14 11.87
N ASN A 34 7.26 6.60 13.11
CA ASN A 34 7.76 5.91 14.30
C ASN A 34 6.55 5.26 14.97
N GLY A 35 6.37 3.97 14.70
CA GLY A 35 5.32 3.16 15.30
C GLY A 35 5.58 3.00 16.79
N GLN A 36 4.51 2.95 17.57
CA GLN A 36 4.57 2.69 18.99
C GLN A 36 3.55 1.60 19.34
N TYR A 37 4.00 0.60 20.09
CA TYR A 37 3.16 -0.49 20.57
C TYR A 37 3.36 -0.65 22.08
N LEU A 38 2.27 -0.68 22.83
CA LEU A 38 2.29 -0.99 24.26
C LEU A 38 2.25 -2.50 24.44
N ASP A 39 3.31 -3.08 24.98
CA ASP A 39 3.36 -4.52 25.22
C ASP A 39 2.61 -4.94 26.49
N SER A 40 2.52 -6.26 26.72
CA SER A 40 1.83 -6.81 27.89
C SER A 40 2.51 -6.50 29.23
N THR A 41 3.74 -5.97 29.22
CA THR A 41 4.49 -5.57 30.42
C THR A 41 4.27 -4.09 30.77
N GLY A 42 3.56 -3.34 29.92
CA GLY A 42 3.37 -1.90 30.06
C GLY A 42 4.51 -1.08 29.47
N THR A 43 5.38 -1.68 28.65
CA THR A 43 6.49 -1.01 27.99
C THR A 43 6.06 -0.52 26.61
N ILE A 44 6.35 0.74 26.29
CA ILE A 44 6.19 1.26 24.93
C ILE A 44 7.41 0.85 24.11
N ILE A 45 7.16 0.11 23.04
CA ILE A 45 8.17 -0.31 22.06
C ILE A 45 8.04 0.60 20.83
N GLU A 46 9.14 1.25 20.47
CA GLU A 46 9.23 2.03 19.24
C GLU A 46 9.70 1.15 18.07
N GLU A 47 8.98 1.21 16.96
CA GLU A 47 9.26 0.44 15.76
C GLU A 47 9.37 1.34 14.53
N LYS A 48 10.39 1.09 13.69
CA LYS A 48 10.50 1.77 12.41
C LYS A 48 9.33 1.34 11.52
N SER A 49 8.55 2.30 11.06
CA SER A 49 7.36 2.05 10.25
C SER A 49 7.30 2.95 9.02
N LYS A 50 6.53 2.50 8.01
CA LYS A 50 6.26 3.24 6.77
C LYS A 50 4.76 3.28 6.58
N SER A 51 4.22 4.44 6.25
CA SER A 51 2.80 4.60 5.88
C SER A 51 2.69 5.08 4.43
N ILE A 52 1.75 4.51 3.69
CA ILE A 52 1.46 4.89 2.30
C ILE A 52 0.04 5.45 2.26
N SER A 53 -0.11 6.70 1.83
CA SER A 53 -1.42 7.31 1.60
C SER A 53 -1.71 7.38 0.11
N LEU A 54 -2.90 6.90 -0.27
CA LEU A 54 -3.38 6.84 -1.64
C LEU A 54 -4.60 7.74 -1.77
N PHE A 55 -4.53 8.68 -2.70
CA PHE A 55 -5.65 9.57 -3.02
C PHE A 55 -6.10 9.23 -4.44
N PHE A 56 -7.34 8.76 -4.57
CA PHE A 56 -7.94 8.49 -5.88
C PHE A 56 -9.23 9.28 -6.00
N ASN A 57 -9.44 9.86 -7.18
CA ASN A 57 -10.74 10.40 -7.53
C ASN A 57 -11.69 9.23 -7.72
N TYR A 58 -12.75 9.17 -6.91
CA TYR A 58 -13.83 8.21 -7.13
C TYR A 58 -14.62 8.62 -8.37
N THR A 59 -14.16 8.20 -9.55
CA THR A 59 -15.03 8.14 -10.72
C THR A 59 -15.80 6.83 -10.63
N GLN A 60 -17.13 6.91 -10.56
CA GLN A 60 -17.97 5.73 -10.72
C GLN A 60 -17.72 5.17 -12.13
N GLN A 61 -16.81 4.20 -12.23
CA GLN A 61 -16.73 3.38 -13.43
C GLN A 61 -18.00 2.55 -13.46
N THR A 62 -19.00 3.02 -14.20
CA THR A 62 -20.10 2.18 -14.64
C THR A 62 -19.48 1.06 -15.48
N LYS A 63 -19.19 -0.08 -14.86
CA LYS A 63 -18.91 -1.31 -15.60
C LYS A 63 -20.21 -1.72 -16.26
N THR A 64 -20.48 -1.16 -17.43
CA THR A 64 -21.47 -1.71 -18.34
C THR A 64 -20.92 -3.04 -18.83
N PHE A 65 -21.29 -4.12 -18.14
CA PHE A 65 -21.21 -5.46 -18.71
C PHE A 65 -22.19 -5.51 -19.89
N SER A 66 -21.73 -5.08 -21.06
CA SER A 66 -22.42 -5.33 -22.33
C SER A 66 -22.21 -6.80 -22.69
N SER A 67 -22.90 -7.70 -21.99
CA SER A 67 -23.01 -9.08 -22.45
C SER A 67 -24.00 -9.11 -23.62
N CYS A 68 -23.44 -9.21 -24.82
CA CYS A 68 -24.09 -9.57 -26.09
C CYS A 68 -25.19 -8.60 -26.61
N LEU A 69 -24.81 -7.77 -27.61
CA LEU A 69 -25.72 -7.05 -28.50
C LEU A 69 -25.43 -7.41 -29.97
N LEU A 70 -25.26 -8.70 -30.25
CA LEU A 70 -25.32 -9.24 -31.62
C LEU A 70 -26.45 -10.28 -31.68
N PRO A 71 -27.25 -10.32 -32.76
CA PRO A 71 -28.28 -11.33 -32.89
C PRO A 71 -27.60 -12.70 -33.12
N GLY A 72 -27.60 -13.55 -32.09
CA GLY A 72 -26.90 -14.84 -32.13
C GLY A 72 -26.36 -15.32 -30.77
N CYS A 73 -26.33 -14.44 -29.76
CA CYS A 73 -26.94 -14.81 -28.49
C CYS A 73 -28.45 -14.49 -28.60
#